data_AF-A0A2N0V2Z8-F1
#
_entry.id   AF-A0A2N0V2Z8-F1
#
_cell.length_a   1.000
_cell.length_b   1.000
_cell.length_c   1.000
_cell.angle_alpha   90.00
_cell.angle_beta   90.00
_cell.angle_gamma   90.00
#
_symmetry.space_group_name_H-M   'P 1'
#
loop_
_entity.id
_entity.type
_entity.pdbx_description
1 polymer ?
#
loop_
_entity_poly.entity_id
_entity_poly.type
_entity_poly.pdbx_seq_one_letter_code
_entity_poly.pdbx_strand_id
1 'polypeptide(L)'
;MFALFENPRLRGGIHAEEHKSETSPLSIVTDFPIPKKLYIPVQQHVGKPAEPVVKVGEKVLKGQLLAYSQGTISAPVHAPTSGVIADVKDFPAPHPSALPIRTVVIESDGKEQWAELIVPADPFQLEPEEICQRVGAAGVVGLGGAVFPSAVKLSLGRKNKIHTLLINAGECEPYLTCDDRLMQERAEQIVAGIRLMLRGMDAPKAMVGIEDNKPEAFAAMQTAARDFSNIVVAQVPTRYPMGWDRQMLRYLTGQEIPADGRATDIGVVVHNVATAFAVYQAICLGQPLISRVVTVSGAAVAKPRNVEVPIGTLMSEVLAFCGLEKSKMARLVMGGPMMGDALPIAEVPVVKACNGILALSHADIDEPAIQPCIRCSSCVTACPVGLLPLEMASRIKANQLDSAVDLGLKDCISCGSCSYVCPSNIPLVHYFKFASGELVKRQQAEHKAEQTKRLVEDRNNRMERARLEAEAEALRAQEARAARLAAAQQAQAAPAEETV
;
A
#
# COMPACT_ATOMS: atom_id res chain seq x y z
N MET A 1 -22.00 8.56 -38.70
CA MET A 1 -20.68 9.00 -39.20
C MET A 1 -19.66 8.42 -38.24
N PHE A 2 -18.88 7.47 -38.73
CA PHE A 2 -18.13 6.48 -37.97
C PHE A 2 -17.06 7.10 -37.05
N ALA A 3 -16.93 6.53 -35.85
CA ALA A 3 -15.90 6.83 -34.85
C ALA A 3 -14.49 6.53 -35.40
N LEU A 4 -13.93 7.47 -36.15
CA LEU A 4 -12.49 7.62 -36.31
C LEU A 4 -12.00 8.35 -35.06
N PHE A 5 -11.24 7.67 -34.21
CA PHE A 5 -10.31 8.14 -33.17
C PHE A 5 -10.34 7.22 -31.94
N GLU A 6 -10.13 5.91 -32.12
CA GLU A 6 -9.55 5.12 -31.03
C GLU A 6 -8.07 5.49 -30.95
N ASN A 7 -7.70 6.28 -29.92
CA ASN A 7 -6.30 6.58 -29.66
C ASN A 7 -5.58 5.24 -29.35
N PRO A 8 -4.59 4.81 -30.17
CA PRO A 8 -3.94 3.50 -30.05
C PRO A 8 -3.20 3.30 -28.71
N ARG A 9 -3.09 4.36 -27.91
CA ARG A 9 -2.47 4.36 -26.59
C ARG A 9 -3.42 3.98 -25.45
N LEU A 10 -4.73 3.88 -25.68
CA LEU A 10 -5.71 3.45 -24.68
C LEU A 10 -6.28 2.09 -25.01
N ARG A 11 -6.33 1.22 -24.01
CA ARG A 11 -6.93 -0.10 -24.09
C ARG A 11 -7.99 -0.23 -23.01
N GLY A 12 -9.21 -0.59 -23.40
CA GLY A 12 -10.32 -0.84 -22.48
C GLY A 12 -10.58 0.29 -21.48
N GLY A 13 -11.23 -0.04 -20.38
CA GLY A 13 -11.75 0.92 -19.41
C GLY A 13 -13.17 1.41 -19.75
N ILE A 14 -13.79 2.09 -18.80
CA ILE A 14 -15.21 2.44 -18.77
C ILE A 14 -15.40 3.93 -18.43
N HIS A 15 -16.57 4.45 -18.75
CA HIS A 15 -17.06 5.73 -18.22
C HIS A 15 -18.05 5.41 -17.11
N ALA A 16 -17.55 5.30 -15.88
CA ALA A 16 -18.40 5.15 -14.70
C ALA A 16 -19.06 6.50 -14.36
N GLU A 17 -20.25 6.47 -13.78
CA GLU A 17 -20.84 7.68 -13.21
C GLU A 17 -19.91 8.24 -12.12
N GLU A 18 -19.59 9.54 -12.20
CA GLU A 18 -18.49 10.09 -11.42
C GLU A 18 -18.87 10.36 -9.95
N HIS A 19 -20.08 10.84 -9.68
CA HIS A 19 -20.56 11.23 -8.34
C HIS A 19 -19.64 12.22 -7.58
N LYS A 20 -18.97 13.13 -8.29
CA LYS A 20 -17.99 14.08 -7.70
C LYS A 20 -18.53 15.47 -7.38
N SER A 21 -19.68 15.82 -7.94
CA SER A 21 -20.25 17.17 -7.87
C SER A 21 -20.57 17.63 -6.44
N GLU A 22 -20.80 16.69 -5.51
CA GLU A 22 -21.11 17.00 -4.11
C GLU A 22 -19.89 17.46 -3.31
N THR A 23 -18.67 17.10 -3.74
CA THR A 23 -17.43 17.31 -2.97
C THR A 23 -16.34 18.08 -3.71
N SER A 24 -16.25 17.97 -5.04
CA SER A 24 -15.28 18.73 -5.86
C SER A 24 -15.31 20.26 -5.69
N PRO A 25 -16.48 20.94 -5.52
CA PRO A 25 -16.49 22.39 -5.35
C PRO A 25 -16.16 22.84 -3.92
N LEU A 26 -16.08 21.92 -2.95
CA LEU A 26 -15.91 22.23 -1.54
C LEU A 26 -14.43 22.17 -1.14
N SER A 27 -13.97 23.20 -0.43
CA SER A 27 -12.62 23.22 0.13
C SER A 27 -12.38 22.10 1.13
N ILE A 28 -11.11 21.71 1.28
CA ILE A 28 -10.70 20.74 2.30
C ILE A 28 -11.01 21.32 3.68
N VAL A 29 -11.77 20.56 4.47
CA VAL A 29 -12.07 20.90 5.85
C VAL A 29 -10.88 20.55 6.73
N THR A 30 -10.26 21.57 7.34
CA THR A 30 -9.05 21.43 8.16
C THR A 30 -9.28 21.62 9.66
N ASP A 31 -10.50 21.97 10.08
CA ASP A 31 -10.90 22.21 11.46
C ASP A 31 -11.58 20.98 12.12
N PHE A 32 -11.25 19.77 11.64
CA PHE A 32 -11.75 18.54 12.23
C PHE A 32 -11.31 18.45 13.72
N PRO A 33 -12.25 18.24 14.66
CA PRO A 33 -11.93 18.23 16.08
C PRO A 33 -11.04 17.02 16.42
N ILE A 34 -10.00 17.25 17.23
CA ILE A 34 -9.11 16.17 17.68
C ILE A 34 -9.91 15.15 18.51
N PRO A 35 -9.90 13.86 18.14
CA PRO A 35 -10.55 12.81 18.91
C PRO A 35 -10.00 12.69 20.33
N LYS A 36 -10.88 12.31 21.26
CA LYS A 36 -10.44 11.96 22.64
C LYS A 36 -9.50 10.76 22.64
N LYS A 37 -9.71 9.81 21.72
CA LYS A 37 -8.87 8.62 21.56
C LYS A 37 -8.55 8.39 20.09
N LEU A 38 -7.31 8.05 19.81
CA LEU A 38 -6.84 7.63 18.50
C LEU A 38 -6.30 6.21 18.58
N TYR A 39 -6.59 5.42 17.56
CA TYR A 39 -6.23 4.00 17.44
C TYR A 39 -5.28 3.86 16.26
N ILE A 40 -3.97 3.78 16.49
CA ILE A 40 -2.96 3.83 15.44
C ILE A 40 -2.40 2.42 15.20
N PRO A 41 -2.82 1.73 14.13
CA PRO A 41 -2.25 0.43 13.81
C PRO A 41 -0.78 0.55 13.45
N VAL A 42 0.04 -0.41 13.87
CA VAL A 42 1.47 -0.41 13.53
C VAL A 42 1.74 -0.95 12.13
N GLN A 43 0.78 -1.71 11.57
CA GLN A 43 0.79 -2.18 10.18
C GLN A 43 -0.05 -1.24 9.32
N GLN A 44 0.57 -0.26 8.69
CA GLN A 44 -0.06 0.66 7.73
C GLN A 44 0.77 0.76 6.45
N HIS A 45 1.27 -0.37 5.97
CA HIS A 45 2.06 -0.51 4.73
C HIS A 45 2.04 -1.98 4.27
N VAL A 46 2.56 -2.29 3.08
CA VAL A 46 2.64 -3.70 2.60
C VAL A 46 3.74 -4.53 3.29
N GLY A 47 4.67 -3.87 3.99
CA GLY A 47 5.87 -4.46 4.61
C GLY A 47 5.65 -5.26 5.89
N LYS A 48 6.73 -5.55 6.62
CA LYS A 48 6.65 -6.15 7.98
C LYS A 48 6.14 -5.14 9.00
N PRO A 49 5.29 -5.53 9.97
CA PRO A 49 4.75 -4.63 10.99
C PRO A 49 5.84 -3.80 11.67
N ALA A 50 5.57 -2.52 11.86
CA ALA A 50 6.42 -1.69 12.69
C ALA A 50 6.34 -2.15 14.16
N GLU A 51 7.43 -2.02 14.90
CA GLU A 51 7.49 -2.44 16.30
C GLU A 51 7.32 -1.23 17.22
N PRO A 52 6.32 -1.23 18.13
CA PRO A 52 6.16 -0.17 19.12
C PRO A 52 7.43 0.08 19.94
N VAL A 53 7.78 1.35 20.13
CA VAL A 53 8.86 1.79 21.04
C VAL A 53 8.34 2.44 22.32
N VAL A 54 7.03 2.70 22.37
CA VAL A 54 6.37 3.39 23.49
C VAL A 54 5.72 2.39 24.46
N LYS A 55 5.51 2.82 25.70
CA LYS A 55 4.87 2.02 26.75
C LYS A 55 3.56 2.65 27.23
N VAL A 56 2.64 1.82 27.73
CA VAL A 56 1.40 2.29 28.36
C VAL A 56 1.73 3.23 29.53
N GLY A 57 1.03 4.37 29.61
CA GLY A 57 1.27 5.45 30.58
C GLY A 57 2.32 6.48 30.16
N GLU A 58 3.05 6.26 29.06
CA GLU A 58 4.02 7.21 28.53
C GLU A 58 3.34 8.45 27.93
N LYS A 59 3.87 9.63 28.22
CA LYS A 59 3.46 10.87 27.54
C LYS A 59 4.14 10.95 26.18
N VAL A 60 3.37 11.31 25.16
CA VAL A 60 3.87 11.46 23.80
C VAL A 60 3.51 12.84 23.25
N LEU A 61 4.40 13.36 22.41
CA LEU A 61 4.19 14.61 21.68
C LEU A 61 3.70 14.33 20.25
N LYS A 62 3.00 15.28 19.64
CA LYS A 62 2.58 15.21 18.24
C LYS A 62 3.81 15.10 17.33
N GLY A 63 3.79 14.14 16.41
CA GLY A 63 4.89 13.80 15.53
C GLY A 63 5.95 12.88 16.14
N GLN A 64 5.85 12.50 17.42
CA GLN A 64 6.79 11.57 18.04
C GLN A 64 6.68 10.17 17.43
N LEU A 65 7.82 9.48 17.29
CA LEU A 65 7.87 8.10 16.84
C LEU A 65 7.17 7.17 17.84
N LEU A 66 6.19 6.40 17.35
CA LEU A 66 5.47 5.38 18.13
C LEU A 66 5.99 3.96 17.86
N ALA A 67 6.32 3.68 16.59
CA ALA A 67 6.78 2.38 16.17
C ALA A 67 7.84 2.50 15.05
N TYR A 68 8.93 1.75 15.16
CA TYR A 68 10.02 1.77 14.19
C TYR A 68 9.86 0.69 13.11
N SER A 69 10.36 0.97 11.91
CA SER A 69 10.30 0.05 10.77
C SER A 69 11.17 -1.19 10.97
N GLN A 70 10.66 -2.37 10.58
CA GLN A 70 11.40 -3.63 10.62
C GLN A 70 11.80 -4.13 9.22
N GLY A 71 13.08 -4.47 9.03
CA GLY A 71 13.58 -5.04 7.78
C GLY A 71 13.64 -4.02 6.63
N THR A 72 13.65 -4.52 5.39
CA THR A 72 13.86 -3.70 4.18
C THR A 72 12.60 -3.02 3.65
N ILE A 73 11.43 -3.61 3.88
CA ILE A 73 10.13 -3.07 3.49
C ILE A 73 9.29 -2.95 4.75
N SER A 74 9.24 -1.74 5.30
CA SER A 74 8.45 -1.31 6.46
C SER A 74 8.55 0.22 6.55
N ALA A 75 7.65 0.87 7.28
CA ALA A 75 7.71 2.32 7.50
C ALA A 75 7.30 2.66 8.94
N PRO A 76 7.98 3.62 9.59
CA PRO A 76 7.65 4.03 10.94
C PRO A 76 6.25 4.67 11.04
N VAL A 77 5.76 4.70 12.27
CA VAL A 77 4.45 5.23 12.65
C VAL A 77 4.63 6.27 13.75
N HIS A 78 3.92 7.39 13.66
CA HIS A 78 4.09 8.56 14.51
C HIS A 78 2.79 8.95 15.19
N ALA A 79 2.90 9.69 16.29
CA ALA A 79 1.79 10.21 17.07
C ALA A 79 1.06 11.34 16.30
N PRO A 80 -0.24 11.20 16.03
CA PRO A 80 -1.02 12.25 15.35
C PRO A 80 -1.33 13.47 16.22
N THR A 81 -1.26 13.31 17.55
CA THR A 81 -1.54 14.34 18.56
C THR A 81 -0.62 14.11 19.77
N SER A 82 -0.57 15.09 20.67
CA SER A 82 0.00 14.93 22.01
C SER A 82 -0.98 14.25 22.96
N GLY A 83 -0.46 13.51 23.93
CA GLY A 83 -1.30 12.82 24.90
C GLY A 83 -0.56 11.76 25.69
N VAL A 84 -1.28 10.73 26.10
CA VAL A 84 -0.74 9.58 26.85
C VAL A 84 -1.05 8.29 26.10
N ILE A 85 -0.10 7.36 26.06
CA ILE A 85 -0.35 6.01 25.56
C ILE A 85 -1.29 5.30 26.53
N ALA A 86 -2.55 5.17 26.13
CA ALA A 86 -3.58 4.52 26.92
C ALA A 86 -3.46 3.00 26.88
N ASP A 87 -3.04 2.44 25.74
CA ASP A 87 -2.99 0.98 25.54
C ASP A 87 -2.09 0.61 24.34
N VAL A 88 -1.59 -0.63 24.31
CA VAL A 88 -0.97 -1.25 23.13
C VAL A 88 -1.57 -2.64 22.99
N LYS A 89 -2.58 -2.77 22.13
CA LYS A 89 -3.43 -3.97 22.04
C LYS A 89 -3.80 -4.31 20.61
N ASP A 90 -4.42 -5.47 20.42
CA ASP A 90 -5.06 -5.79 19.17
C ASP A 90 -6.39 -5.03 19.04
N PHE A 91 -6.62 -4.44 17.87
CA PHE A 91 -7.81 -3.65 17.54
C PHE A 91 -8.27 -4.00 16.11
N PRO A 92 -9.57 -3.96 15.79
CA PRO A 92 -10.06 -4.27 14.44
C PRO A 92 -9.36 -3.45 13.35
N ALA A 93 -8.83 -4.15 12.34
CA ALA A 93 -8.23 -3.52 11.18
C ALA A 93 -9.30 -2.92 10.23
N PRO A 94 -9.01 -1.81 9.54
CA PRO A 94 -9.86 -1.29 8.46
C PRO A 94 -9.71 -2.17 7.21
N HIS A 95 -10.27 -3.37 7.26
CA HIS A 95 -10.23 -4.39 6.21
C HIS A 95 -11.53 -5.21 6.25
N PRO A 96 -12.00 -5.82 5.15
CA PRO A 96 -13.26 -6.58 5.13
C PRO A 96 -13.36 -7.71 6.17
N SER A 97 -12.22 -8.28 6.58
CA SER A 97 -12.18 -9.31 7.63
C SER A 97 -12.28 -8.78 9.06
N ALA A 98 -12.04 -7.47 9.26
CA ALA A 98 -11.91 -6.82 10.56
C ALA A 98 -10.98 -7.56 11.55
N LEU A 99 -10.02 -8.36 11.04
CA LEU A 99 -9.13 -9.14 11.89
C LEU A 99 -8.32 -8.19 12.78
N PRO A 100 -8.18 -8.50 14.09
CA PRO A 100 -7.45 -7.65 15.00
C PRO A 100 -5.97 -7.51 14.59
N ILE A 101 -5.46 -6.28 14.67
CA ILE A 101 -4.05 -5.97 14.44
C ILE A 101 -3.50 -5.13 15.59
N ARG A 102 -2.21 -5.31 15.88
CA ARG A 102 -1.51 -4.58 16.94
C ARG A 102 -1.60 -3.07 16.70
N THR A 103 -2.08 -2.36 17.70
CA THR A 103 -2.52 -0.97 17.62
C THR A 103 -2.12 -0.22 18.89
N VAL A 104 -1.54 0.96 18.72
CA VAL A 104 -1.24 1.89 19.81
C VAL A 104 -2.44 2.80 20.01
N VAL A 105 -2.93 2.91 21.24
CA VAL A 105 -4.05 3.78 21.59
C VAL A 105 -3.53 5.01 22.32
N ILE A 106 -3.82 6.20 21.79
CA ILE A 106 -3.46 7.48 22.41
C ILE A 106 -4.74 8.10 22.97
N GLU A 107 -4.70 8.49 24.23
CA GLU A 107 -5.67 9.42 24.81
C GLU A 107 -5.14 10.85 24.64
N SER A 108 -5.85 11.65 23.85
CA SER A 108 -5.42 13.01 23.52
C SER A 108 -5.56 13.92 24.74
N ASP A 109 -4.58 14.80 24.94
CA ASP A 109 -4.64 15.86 25.95
C ASP A 109 -5.24 17.18 25.42
N GLY A 110 -5.60 17.21 24.13
CA GLY A 110 -6.16 18.38 23.45
C GLY A 110 -5.18 19.54 23.23
N LYS A 111 -3.89 19.37 23.56
CA LYS A 111 -2.89 20.45 23.47
C LYS A 111 -2.21 20.55 22.12
N GLU A 112 -2.25 19.47 21.32
CA GLU A 112 -1.58 19.40 20.01
C GLU A 112 -0.09 19.78 20.08
N GLN A 113 0.59 19.47 21.19
CA GLN A 113 1.97 19.88 21.42
C GLN A 113 2.92 19.07 20.55
N TRP A 114 3.64 19.74 19.64
CA TRP A 114 4.61 19.11 18.75
C TRP A 114 5.89 18.67 19.46
N ALA A 115 6.44 17.55 18.98
CA ALA A 115 7.84 17.21 19.17
C ALA A 115 8.72 18.20 18.39
N GLU A 116 10.03 18.17 18.64
CA GLU A 116 10.98 18.98 17.88
C GLU A 116 10.91 18.65 16.38
N LEU A 117 10.66 19.67 15.56
CA LEU A 117 10.61 19.55 14.10
C LEU A 117 11.97 19.93 13.52
N ILE A 118 12.66 18.95 12.95
CA ILE A 118 14.00 19.13 12.38
C ILE A 118 13.86 19.51 10.90
N VAL A 119 13.90 20.81 10.62
CA VAL A 119 13.83 21.36 9.27
C VAL A 119 15.24 21.71 8.77
N PRO A 120 15.67 21.23 7.59
CA PRO A 120 16.92 21.65 6.96
C PRO A 120 16.92 23.15 6.65
N ALA A 121 18.09 23.79 6.73
CA ALA A 121 18.25 25.19 6.34
C ALA A 121 17.86 25.44 4.86
N ASP A 122 18.26 24.52 3.97
CA ASP A 122 17.81 24.49 2.57
C ASP A 122 17.41 23.06 2.16
N PRO A 123 16.10 22.73 2.20
CA PRO A 123 15.57 21.43 1.77
C PRO A 123 16.00 21.02 0.36
N PHE A 124 16.20 21.99 -0.55
CA PHE A 124 16.52 21.72 -1.94
C PHE A 124 18.01 21.59 -2.20
N GLN A 125 18.88 21.72 -1.20
CA GLN A 125 20.32 21.44 -1.31
C GLN A 125 20.72 20.14 -0.62
N LEU A 126 19.77 19.38 -0.09
CA LEU A 126 20.04 18.07 0.49
C LEU A 126 20.57 17.09 -0.56
N GLU A 127 21.45 16.21 -0.09
CA GLU A 127 21.93 15.06 -0.86
C GLU A 127 20.79 14.05 -1.09
N PRO A 128 20.78 13.31 -2.22
CA PRO A 128 19.73 12.34 -2.55
C PRO A 128 19.49 11.28 -1.47
N GLU A 129 20.56 10.79 -0.83
CA GLU A 129 20.52 9.86 0.29
C GLU A 129 19.77 10.43 1.49
N GLU A 130 20.06 11.68 1.87
CA GLU A 130 19.47 12.37 3.02
C GLU A 130 17.97 12.61 2.80
N ILE A 131 17.57 12.97 1.57
CA ILE A 131 16.16 13.06 1.18
C ILE A 131 15.45 11.72 1.41
N CYS A 132 16.04 10.61 0.94
CA CYS A 132 15.45 9.29 1.13
C CYS A 132 15.34 8.90 2.61
N GLN A 133 16.37 9.21 3.40
CA GLN A 133 16.40 8.93 4.84
C GLN A 133 15.32 9.71 5.58
N ARG A 134 15.18 11.02 5.33
CA ARG A 134 14.15 11.87 5.94
C ARG A 134 12.74 11.44 5.57
N VAL A 135 12.49 11.13 4.30
CA VAL A 135 11.20 10.61 3.82
C VAL A 135 10.88 9.27 4.50
N GLY A 136 11.87 8.40 4.66
CA GLY A 136 11.75 7.12 5.35
C GLY A 136 11.44 7.29 6.84
N ALA A 137 12.21 8.16 7.52
CA ALA A 137 12.05 8.48 8.93
C ALA A 137 10.68 9.09 9.23
N ALA A 138 10.16 9.94 8.33
CA ALA A 138 8.81 10.53 8.43
C ALA A 138 7.66 9.51 8.23
N GLY A 139 7.97 8.26 7.87
CA GLY A 139 6.96 7.21 7.68
C GLY A 139 6.11 7.40 6.43
N VAL A 140 6.61 8.10 5.41
CA VAL A 140 5.88 8.35 4.17
C VAL A 140 5.79 7.06 3.35
N VAL A 141 4.58 6.76 2.90
CA VAL A 141 4.23 5.60 2.08
C VAL A 141 3.47 6.05 0.85
N GLY A 142 3.35 5.19 -0.16
CA GLY A 142 2.57 5.45 -1.36
C GLY A 142 1.08 5.60 -1.04
N LEU A 143 0.59 6.83 -1.18
CA LEU A 143 -0.77 7.23 -0.81
C LEU A 143 -1.84 6.93 -1.86
N GLY A 144 -1.47 6.25 -2.96
CA GLY A 144 -2.40 5.82 -4.02
C GLY A 144 -3.03 4.44 -3.81
N GLY A 145 -2.94 3.86 -2.60
CA GLY A 145 -3.63 2.61 -2.24
C GLY A 145 -2.71 1.47 -1.79
N ALA A 146 -1.62 1.18 -2.51
CA ALA A 146 -0.74 0.03 -2.18
C ALA A 146 0.13 0.23 -0.92
N VAL A 147 0.25 1.47 -0.43
CA VAL A 147 0.94 1.80 0.83
C VAL A 147 2.39 1.31 0.90
N PHE A 148 3.08 1.32 -0.24
CA PHE A 148 4.48 0.91 -0.33
C PHE A 148 5.40 2.02 0.20
N PRO A 149 6.40 1.74 1.07
CA PRO A 149 7.29 2.77 1.61
C PRO A 149 7.95 3.65 0.54
N SER A 150 7.77 4.98 0.65
CA SER A 150 8.21 5.90 -0.40
C SER A 150 9.74 5.97 -0.49
N ALA A 151 10.45 5.91 0.64
CA ALA A 151 11.91 5.89 0.65
C ALA A 151 12.50 4.70 -0.14
N VAL A 152 11.85 3.53 -0.10
CA VAL A 152 12.27 2.36 -0.86
C VAL A 152 12.09 2.61 -2.35
N LYS A 153 10.96 3.20 -2.78
CA LYS A 153 10.76 3.60 -4.19
C LYS A 153 11.79 4.63 -4.66
N LEU A 154 12.09 5.65 -3.84
CA LEU A 154 13.10 6.66 -4.18
C LEU A 154 14.50 6.04 -4.31
N SER A 155 14.88 5.18 -3.37
CA SER A 155 16.18 4.48 -3.42
C SER A 155 16.29 3.55 -4.63
N LEU A 156 15.22 2.80 -4.95
CA LEU A 156 15.15 1.98 -6.16
C LEU A 156 15.24 2.84 -7.42
N GLY A 157 14.62 4.02 -7.40
CA GLY A 157 14.69 4.97 -8.50
C GLY A 157 16.11 5.40 -8.83
N ARG A 158 16.89 5.72 -7.79
CA ARG A 158 18.31 6.06 -7.93
C ARG A 158 19.14 4.87 -8.41
N LYS A 159 18.99 3.71 -7.77
CA LYS A 159 19.74 2.49 -8.12
C LYS A 159 19.50 2.05 -9.56
N ASN A 160 18.28 2.18 -10.05
CA ASN A 160 17.88 1.76 -11.39
C ASN A 160 18.04 2.88 -12.44
N LYS A 161 18.63 4.04 -12.07
CA LYS A 161 18.87 5.19 -12.97
C LYS A 161 17.61 5.61 -13.73
N ILE A 162 16.53 5.81 -12.97
CA ILE A 162 15.22 6.19 -13.52
C ILE A 162 15.31 7.56 -14.19
N HIS A 163 14.83 7.66 -15.42
CA HIS A 163 14.85 8.91 -16.17
C HIS A 163 13.55 9.72 -16.03
N THR A 164 12.44 9.11 -15.59
CA THR A 164 11.15 9.79 -15.45
C THR A 164 10.46 9.43 -14.13
N LEU A 165 10.06 10.45 -13.38
CA LEU A 165 9.06 10.35 -12.31
C LEU A 165 7.67 10.56 -12.89
N LEU A 166 6.77 9.60 -12.78
CA LEU A 166 5.35 9.79 -13.07
C LEU A 166 4.59 10.07 -11.77
N ILE A 167 3.91 11.22 -11.73
CA ILE A 167 2.94 11.56 -10.69
C ILE A 167 1.55 11.23 -11.21
N ASN A 168 0.97 10.20 -10.62
CA ASN A 168 -0.39 9.80 -10.84
C ASN A 168 -1.33 10.70 -10.04
N ALA A 169 -2.03 11.56 -10.79
CA ALA A 169 -3.01 12.51 -10.29
C ALA A 169 -4.38 12.28 -10.96
N GLY A 170 -4.67 11.02 -11.33
CA GLY A 170 -5.89 10.66 -12.04
C GLY A 170 -7.13 10.71 -11.14
N GLU A 171 -7.07 10.14 -9.93
CA GLU A 171 -8.22 9.95 -9.02
C GLU A 171 -9.50 9.53 -9.76
N CYS A 172 -9.43 8.38 -10.44
CA CYS A 172 -10.48 7.91 -11.34
C CYS A 172 -11.63 7.15 -10.65
N GLU A 173 -11.52 6.88 -9.35
CA GLU A 173 -12.61 6.27 -8.57
C GLU A 173 -13.80 7.24 -8.48
N PRO A 174 -15.04 6.76 -8.68
CA PRO A 174 -16.23 7.55 -8.40
C PRO A 174 -16.26 8.03 -6.94
N TYR A 175 -16.98 9.12 -6.69
CA TYR A 175 -17.08 9.84 -5.42
C TYR A 175 -15.79 10.52 -4.93
N LEU A 176 -14.60 9.99 -5.23
CA LEU A 176 -13.36 10.49 -4.65
C LEU A 176 -12.89 11.79 -5.32
N THR A 177 -12.56 12.77 -4.48
CA THR A 177 -12.14 14.13 -4.89
C THR A 177 -11.02 14.69 -4.00
N CYS A 178 -10.41 13.87 -3.14
CA CYS A 178 -9.42 14.33 -2.17
C CYS A 178 -8.10 14.73 -2.85
N ASP A 179 -7.65 13.99 -3.86
CA ASP A 179 -6.46 14.34 -4.64
C ASP A 179 -6.74 15.53 -5.56
N ASP A 180 -7.94 15.60 -6.16
CA ASP A 180 -8.44 16.77 -6.91
C ASP A 180 -8.34 18.06 -6.06
N ARG A 181 -8.99 18.08 -4.89
CA ARG A 181 -8.94 19.22 -3.98
C ARG A 181 -7.53 19.53 -3.49
N LEU A 182 -6.73 18.50 -3.21
CA LEU A 182 -5.35 18.70 -2.77
C LEU A 182 -4.52 19.40 -3.84
N MET A 183 -4.69 19.04 -5.12
CA MET A 183 -4.04 19.72 -6.24
C MET A 183 -4.48 21.18 -6.37
N GLN A 184 -5.78 21.46 -6.21
CA GLN A 184 -6.29 22.83 -6.31
C GLN A 184 -5.76 23.73 -5.17
N GLU A 185 -5.67 23.19 -3.95
CA GLU A 185 -5.39 23.99 -2.75
C GLU A 185 -3.93 24.00 -2.31
N ARG A 186 -3.14 23.02 -2.76
CA ARG A 186 -1.76 22.79 -2.32
C ARG A 186 -0.79 22.52 -3.49
N ALA A 187 -1.08 23.07 -4.68
CA ALA A 187 -0.30 22.84 -5.90
C ALA A 187 1.20 23.14 -5.72
N GLU A 188 1.54 24.28 -5.10
CA GLU A 188 2.94 24.70 -4.89
C GLU A 188 3.70 23.71 -4.00
N GLN A 189 3.06 23.26 -2.92
CA GLN A 189 3.62 22.27 -2.00
C GLN A 189 3.79 20.90 -2.68
N ILE A 190 2.83 20.50 -3.52
CA ILE A 190 2.95 19.28 -4.33
C ILE A 190 4.14 19.40 -5.28
N VAL A 191 4.26 20.49 -6.03
CA VAL A 191 5.38 20.72 -6.97
C VAL A 191 6.73 20.76 -6.23
N ALA A 192 6.80 21.39 -5.06
CA ALA A 192 7.97 21.32 -4.18
C ALA A 192 8.32 19.88 -3.79
N GLY A 193 7.31 19.07 -3.43
CA GLY A 193 7.45 17.64 -3.17
C GLY A 193 7.98 16.85 -4.38
N ILE A 194 7.47 17.13 -5.58
CA ILE A 194 7.94 16.52 -6.83
C ILE A 194 9.42 16.85 -7.07
N ARG A 195 9.83 18.10 -6.87
CA ARG A 195 11.23 18.52 -7.01
C ARG A 195 12.15 17.78 -6.04
N LEU A 196 11.72 17.59 -4.79
CA LEU A 196 12.45 16.82 -3.79
C LEU A 196 12.55 15.33 -4.18
N MET A 197 11.46 14.75 -4.70
CA MET A 197 11.48 13.39 -5.22
C MET A 197 12.45 13.22 -6.40
N LEU A 198 12.48 14.18 -7.34
CA LEU A 198 13.44 14.19 -8.45
C LEU A 198 14.88 14.18 -7.94
N ARG A 199 15.22 15.05 -6.98
CA ARG A 199 16.55 15.04 -6.34
C ARG A 199 16.85 13.73 -5.63
N GLY A 200 15.91 13.20 -4.83
CA GLY A 200 16.10 11.94 -4.09
C GLY A 200 16.40 10.73 -4.97
N MET A 201 15.82 10.70 -6.18
CA MET A 201 16.03 9.65 -7.18
C MET A 201 17.16 9.93 -8.16
N ASP A 202 17.72 11.15 -8.17
CA ASP A 202 18.58 11.65 -9.25
C ASP A 202 17.92 11.51 -10.64
N ALA A 203 16.62 11.81 -10.70
CA ALA A 203 15.82 11.72 -11.92
C ALA A 203 15.75 13.09 -12.62
N PRO A 204 15.93 13.15 -13.95
CA PRO A 204 16.04 14.41 -14.68
C PRO A 204 14.69 15.13 -14.86
N LYS A 205 13.57 14.40 -14.95
CA LYS A 205 12.25 14.97 -15.23
C LYS A 205 11.10 14.26 -14.54
N ALA A 206 10.01 15.00 -14.32
CA ALA A 206 8.72 14.50 -13.86
C ALA A 206 7.62 14.75 -14.91
N MET A 207 6.63 13.87 -14.93
CA MET A 207 5.37 14.07 -15.63
C MET A 207 4.21 13.89 -14.65
N VAL A 208 3.23 14.79 -14.69
CA VAL A 208 2.02 14.72 -13.86
C VAL A 208 0.83 14.45 -14.78
N GLY A 209 0.15 13.32 -14.59
CA GLY A 209 -1.03 12.95 -15.38
C GLY A 209 -2.31 13.26 -14.61
N ILE A 210 -3.10 14.22 -15.11
CA ILE A 210 -4.36 14.69 -14.50
C ILE A 210 -5.51 14.42 -15.47
N GLU A 211 -6.62 13.86 -14.99
CA GLU A 211 -7.79 13.64 -15.85
C GLU A 211 -8.42 14.96 -16.34
N ASP A 212 -8.96 14.96 -17.56
CA ASP A 212 -9.54 16.14 -18.21
C ASP A 212 -10.84 16.66 -17.55
N ASN A 213 -11.48 15.86 -16.69
CA ASN A 213 -12.59 16.28 -15.82
C ASN A 213 -12.15 17.14 -14.62
N LYS A 214 -10.85 17.43 -14.43
CA LYS A 214 -10.32 18.26 -13.32
C LYS A 214 -9.60 19.51 -13.82
N PRO A 215 -10.29 20.43 -14.53
CA PRO A 215 -9.64 21.58 -15.16
C PRO A 215 -9.00 22.54 -14.14
N GLU A 216 -9.61 22.74 -12.97
CA GLU A 216 -9.07 23.62 -11.92
C GLU A 216 -7.78 23.06 -11.32
N ALA A 217 -7.75 21.75 -11.04
CA ALA A 217 -6.54 21.08 -10.56
C ALA A 217 -5.42 21.13 -11.60
N PHE A 218 -5.76 20.91 -12.88
CA PHE A 218 -4.80 21.04 -13.97
C PHE A 218 -4.22 22.46 -14.05
N ALA A 219 -5.06 23.49 -14.01
CA ALA A 219 -4.62 24.88 -14.07
C ALA A 219 -3.73 25.28 -12.87
N ALA A 220 -4.10 24.86 -11.66
CA ALA A 220 -3.34 25.11 -10.44
C ALA A 220 -1.95 24.43 -10.51
N MET A 221 -1.90 23.15 -10.88
CA MET A 221 -0.66 22.40 -11.03
C MET A 221 0.23 22.94 -12.16
N GLN A 222 -0.36 23.32 -13.29
CA GLN A 222 0.38 23.93 -14.40
C GLN A 222 0.97 25.29 -14.01
N THR A 223 0.24 26.09 -13.23
CA THR A 223 0.73 27.37 -12.71
C THR A 223 1.89 27.15 -11.73
N ALA A 224 1.75 26.24 -10.77
CA ALA A 224 2.79 25.92 -9.80
C ALA A 224 4.06 25.31 -10.45
N ALA A 225 3.91 24.61 -11.57
CA ALA A 225 5.02 23.99 -12.31
C ALA A 225 5.70 24.93 -13.33
N ARG A 226 5.18 26.15 -13.54
CA ARG A 226 5.59 27.05 -14.63
C ARG A 226 7.10 27.32 -14.68
N ASP A 227 7.71 27.52 -13.52
CA ASP A 227 9.14 27.85 -13.41
C ASP A 227 10.06 26.61 -13.45
N PHE A 228 9.48 25.41 -13.58
CA PHE A 228 10.20 24.14 -13.54
C PHE A 228 10.02 23.38 -14.85
N SER A 229 10.86 23.70 -15.85
CA SER A 229 10.79 23.12 -17.20
C SER A 229 10.93 21.59 -17.25
N ASN A 230 11.48 20.99 -16.20
CA ASN A 230 11.62 19.54 -16.06
C ASN A 230 10.40 18.86 -15.42
N ILE A 231 9.33 19.59 -15.10
CA ILE A 231 8.06 19.07 -14.59
C ILE A 231 6.97 19.36 -15.62
N VAL A 232 6.48 18.32 -16.29
CA VAL A 232 5.45 18.44 -17.33
C VAL A 232 4.10 18.04 -16.77
N VAL A 233 3.14 18.94 -16.75
CA VAL A 233 1.74 18.65 -16.38
C VAL A 233 0.95 18.37 -17.65
N ALA A 234 0.31 17.20 -17.73
CA ALA A 234 -0.41 16.75 -18.92
C ALA A 234 -1.81 16.25 -18.57
N GLN A 235 -2.78 16.55 -19.44
CA GLN A 235 -4.13 16.01 -19.33
C GLN A 235 -4.21 14.60 -19.91
N VAL A 236 -4.98 13.74 -19.25
CA VAL A 236 -5.35 12.39 -19.69
C VAL A 236 -6.88 12.27 -19.75
N PRO A 237 -7.46 11.41 -20.59
CA PRO A 237 -8.90 11.34 -20.69
C PRO A 237 -9.54 10.72 -19.45
N THR A 238 -10.71 11.23 -19.07
CA THR A 238 -11.52 10.67 -17.99
C THR A 238 -12.05 9.29 -18.38
N ARG A 239 -11.38 8.24 -17.90
CA ARG A 239 -11.74 6.86 -18.23
C ARG A 239 -11.24 5.90 -17.17
N TYR A 240 -12.13 5.25 -16.43
CA TYR A 240 -11.69 4.33 -15.38
C TYR A 240 -11.16 3.00 -15.96
N PRO A 241 -9.99 2.49 -15.51
CA PRO A 241 -9.11 3.03 -14.48
C PRO A 241 -7.90 3.80 -15.07
N MET A 242 -8.04 5.11 -15.35
CA MET A 242 -6.95 5.95 -15.85
C MET A 242 -5.83 6.09 -14.81
N GLY A 243 -6.19 6.01 -13.53
CA GLY A 243 -5.26 5.97 -12.41
C GLY A 243 -4.48 4.66 -12.29
N TRP A 244 -4.67 3.67 -13.17
CA TRP A 244 -3.76 2.52 -13.23
C TRP A 244 -2.45 2.91 -13.90
N ASP A 245 -1.33 2.66 -13.22
CA ASP A 245 0.00 3.11 -13.63
C ASP A 245 0.39 2.69 -15.05
N ARG A 246 0.11 1.45 -15.46
CA ARG A 246 0.42 0.98 -16.81
C ARG A 246 -0.37 1.72 -17.90
N GLN A 247 -1.64 2.03 -17.64
CA GLN A 247 -2.51 2.73 -18.60
C GLN A 247 -2.15 4.21 -18.72
N MET A 248 -1.92 4.89 -17.59
CA MET A 248 -1.43 6.27 -17.57
C MET A 248 -0.09 6.42 -18.27
N LEU A 249 0.84 5.52 -17.96
CA LEU A 249 2.16 5.54 -18.56
C LEU A 249 2.07 5.32 -20.07
N ARG A 250 1.34 4.29 -20.53
CA ARG A 250 1.15 4.03 -21.97
C ARG A 250 0.55 5.23 -22.69
N TYR A 251 -0.43 5.91 -22.09
CA TYR A 251 -1.03 7.08 -22.69
C TYR A 251 -0.03 8.24 -22.85
N LEU A 252 0.70 8.56 -21.77
CA LEU A 252 1.61 9.70 -21.73
C LEU A 252 2.92 9.46 -22.50
N THR A 253 3.52 8.27 -22.38
CA THR A 253 4.83 7.96 -22.98
C THR A 253 4.74 7.17 -24.28
N GLY A 254 3.60 6.51 -24.55
CA GLY A 254 3.48 5.54 -25.64
C GLY A 254 4.19 4.21 -25.38
N GLN A 255 4.82 4.02 -24.22
CA GLN A 255 5.55 2.79 -23.87
C GLN A 255 4.65 1.82 -23.10
N GLU A 256 4.80 0.53 -23.37
CA GLU A 256 4.16 -0.52 -22.56
C GLU A 256 5.18 -1.13 -21.60
N ILE A 257 4.71 -1.46 -20.40
CA ILE A 257 5.51 -2.23 -19.45
C ILE A 257 5.50 -3.70 -19.91
N PRO A 258 6.67 -4.36 -20.01
CA PRO A 258 6.75 -5.78 -20.37
C PRO A 258 5.87 -6.66 -19.47
N ALA A 259 5.45 -7.81 -20.01
CA ALA A 259 4.85 -8.86 -19.20
C ALA A 259 5.81 -9.24 -18.05
N ASP A 260 5.26 -9.44 -16.85
CA ASP A 260 6.01 -9.67 -15.60
C ASP A 260 7.00 -8.56 -15.17
N GLY A 261 7.11 -7.49 -15.95
CA GLY A 261 7.96 -6.33 -15.68
C GLY A 261 7.31 -5.28 -14.78
N ARG A 262 8.14 -4.34 -14.33
CA ARG A 262 7.78 -3.17 -13.53
C ARG A 262 8.04 -1.89 -14.32
N ALA A 263 7.41 -0.79 -13.90
CA ALA A 263 7.68 0.54 -14.47
C ALA A 263 9.18 0.89 -14.45
N THR A 264 9.93 0.38 -13.46
CA THR A 264 11.37 0.60 -13.34
C THR A 264 12.16 0.02 -14.50
N ASP A 265 11.66 -1.03 -15.16
CA ASP A 265 12.36 -1.73 -16.25
C ASP A 265 12.35 -0.90 -17.55
N ILE A 266 11.43 0.07 -17.64
CA ILE A 266 11.37 1.06 -18.71
C ILE A 266 11.82 2.45 -18.24
N GLY A 267 12.53 2.52 -17.11
CA GLY A 267 13.11 3.77 -16.62
C GLY A 267 12.11 4.75 -15.98
N VAL A 268 10.97 4.26 -15.46
CA VAL A 268 9.93 5.08 -14.82
C VAL A 268 9.60 4.64 -13.39
N VAL A 269 9.40 5.60 -12.48
CA VAL A 269 8.84 5.35 -11.14
C VAL A 269 7.56 6.13 -10.97
N VAL A 270 6.54 5.49 -10.37
CA VAL A 270 5.21 6.08 -10.19
C VAL A 270 4.92 6.36 -8.71
N HIS A 271 4.57 7.61 -8.42
CA HIS A 271 4.06 8.08 -7.14
C HIS A 271 2.69 8.74 -7.31
N ASN A 272 1.88 8.75 -6.26
CA ASN A 272 0.61 9.48 -6.24
C ASN A 272 0.84 10.93 -5.80
N VAL A 273 -0.05 11.85 -6.20
CA VAL A 273 0.06 13.28 -5.90
C VAL A 273 0.07 13.61 -4.40
N ALA A 274 -0.77 12.95 -3.58
CA ALA A 274 -0.72 13.13 -2.12
C ALA A 274 0.59 12.63 -1.52
N THR A 275 1.26 11.67 -2.17
CA THR A 275 2.60 11.22 -1.74
C THR A 275 3.64 12.32 -1.94
N ALA A 276 3.55 13.10 -3.02
CA ALA A 276 4.42 14.25 -3.25
C ALA A 276 4.21 15.33 -2.18
N PHE A 277 2.95 15.63 -1.86
CA PHE A 277 2.62 16.53 -0.75
C PHE A 277 3.19 16.06 0.60
N ALA A 278 3.06 14.77 0.93
CA ALA A 278 3.64 14.21 2.15
C ALA A 278 5.18 14.27 2.19
N VAL A 279 5.86 14.14 1.04
CA VAL A 279 7.32 14.35 0.95
C VAL A 279 7.68 15.81 1.22
N TYR A 280 6.91 16.76 0.70
CA TYR A 280 7.09 18.18 1.04
C TYR A 280 6.95 18.41 2.55
N GLN A 281 5.89 17.90 3.19
CA GLN A 281 5.70 18.06 4.63
C GLN A 281 6.88 17.47 5.44
N ALA A 282 7.34 16.27 5.06
CA ALA A 282 8.45 15.58 5.71
C ALA A 282 9.76 16.38 5.67
N ILE A 283 10.07 17.01 4.54
CA ILE A 283 11.39 17.64 4.35
C ILE A 283 11.34 19.15 4.64
N CYS A 284 10.34 19.85 4.09
CA CYS A 284 10.25 21.31 4.23
C CYS A 284 9.63 21.75 5.57
N LEU A 285 8.81 20.92 6.20
CA LEU A 285 8.17 21.24 7.49
C LEU A 285 8.66 20.36 8.65
N GLY A 286 9.44 19.32 8.36
CA GLY A 286 9.88 18.33 9.36
C GLY A 286 8.73 17.47 9.90
N GLN A 287 7.56 17.48 9.25
CA GLN A 287 6.34 16.85 9.75
C GLN A 287 6.23 15.40 9.25
N PRO A 288 6.12 14.40 10.13
CA PRO A 288 5.85 13.03 9.72
C PRO A 288 4.43 12.88 9.17
N LEU A 289 4.19 11.77 8.46
CA LEU A 289 2.86 11.46 7.93
C LEU A 289 1.91 11.05 9.07
N ILE A 290 1.11 12.02 9.54
CA ILE A 290 0.21 11.88 10.68
C ILE A 290 -1.25 12.25 10.40
N SER A 291 -1.53 12.93 9.29
CA SER A 291 -2.88 13.25 8.82
C SER A 291 -3.06 12.79 7.38
N ARG A 292 -4.32 12.71 6.95
CA ARG A 292 -4.69 12.39 5.58
C ARG A 292 -5.98 13.09 5.19
N VAL A 293 -6.02 13.64 3.99
CA VAL A 293 -7.26 14.14 3.39
C VAL A 293 -8.06 12.94 2.89
N VAL A 294 -9.31 12.84 3.32
CA VAL A 294 -10.24 11.77 2.95
C VAL A 294 -11.51 12.35 2.36
N THR A 295 -12.02 11.75 1.29
CA THR A 295 -13.36 12.09 0.78
C THR A 295 -14.41 11.35 1.59
N VAL A 296 -15.39 12.05 2.16
CA VAL A 296 -16.53 11.44 2.85
C VAL A 296 -17.77 11.72 2.03
N SER A 297 -18.45 10.68 1.55
CA SER A 297 -19.61 10.82 0.65
C SER A 297 -20.55 9.61 0.69
N GLY A 298 -21.57 9.61 -0.18
CA GLY A 298 -22.63 8.61 -0.27
C GLY A 298 -23.96 9.12 0.30
N ALA A 299 -25.08 8.53 -0.15
CA ALA A 299 -26.41 9.08 0.15
C ALA A 299 -26.82 9.02 1.63
N ALA A 300 -26.09 8.28 2.48
CA ALA A 300 -26.30 8.29 3.93
C ALA A 300 -25.52 9.41 4.65
N VAL A 301 -24.72 10.22 3.95
CA VAL A 301 -23.96 11.34 4.51
C VAL A 301 -24.68 12.66 4.23
N ALA A 302 -25.14 13.36 5.27
CA ALA A 302 -25.88 14.61 5.09
C ALA A 302 -25.01 15.77 4.57
N LYS A 303 -23.70 15.76 4.83
CA LYS A 303 -22.77 16.81 4.41
C LYS A 303 -21.49 16.23 3.80
N PRO A 304 -21.54 15.68 2.57
CA PRO A 304 -20.37 15.18 1.86
C PRO A 304 -19.28 16.25 1.76
N ARG A 305 -18.02 15.87 1.94
CA ARG A 305 -16.87 16.80 1.98
C ARG A 305 -15.53 16.06 1.97
N ASN A 306 -14.47 16.79 1.63
CA ASN A 306 -13.10 16.37 1.88
C ASN A 306 -12.66 16.85 3.26
N VAL A 307 -12.10 15.98 4.09
CA VAL A 307 -11.70 16.30 5.48
C VAL A 307 -10.25 15.89 5.69
N GLU A 308 -9.44 16.78 6.25
CA GLU A 308 -8.12 16.42 6.77
C GLU A 308 -8.28 15.78 8.15
N VAL A 309 -7.99 14.48 8.25
CA VAL A 309 -8.24 13.67 9.43
C VAL A 309 -6.92 13.16 10.01
N PRO A 310 -6.69 13.25 11.34
CA PRO A 310 -5.58 12.58 12.00
C PRO A 310 -5.65 11.06 11.82
N ILE A 311 -4.54 10.44 11.45
CA ILE A 311 -4.45 8.97 11.34
C ILE A 311 -4.80 8.34 12.69
N GLY A 312 -5.61 7.29 12.68
CA GLY A 312 -6.09 6.62 13.88
C GLY A 312 -7.43 7.13 14.42
N THR A 313 -7.99 8.19 13.83
CA THR A 313 -9.38 8.61 14.10
C THR A 313 -10.32 7.49 13.67
N LEU A 314 -11.35 7.18 14.46
CA LEU A 314 -12.34 6.17 14.05
C LEU A 314 -13.18 6.70 12.88
N MET A 315 -13.43 5.85 11.88
CA MET A 315 -14.28 6.23 10.73
C MET A 315 -15.69 6.63 11.18
N SER A 316 -16.21 6.02 12.25
CA SER A 316 -17.47 6.40 12.88
C SER A 316 -17.51 7.85 13.36
N GLU A 317 -16.40 8.40 13.84
CA GLU A 317 -16.30 9.81 14.27
C GLU A 317 -16.24 10.76 13.06
N VAL A 318 -15.51 10.39 12.01
CA VAL A 318 -15.45 11.15 10.75
C VAL A 318 -16.83 11.21 10.09
N LEU A 319 -17.53 10.08 10.04
CA LEU A 319 -18.89 9.98 9.52
C LEU A 319 -19.88 10.79 10.37
N ALA A 320 -19.77 10.74 11.70
CA ALA A 320 -20.59 11.55 12.58
C ALA A 320 -20.38 13.06 12.35
N PHE A 321 -19.13 13.50 12.16
CA PHE A 321 -18.80 14.89 11.81
C PHE A 321 -19.44 15.34 10.49
N CYS A 322 -19.53 14.45 9.51
CA CYS A 322 -20.19 14.71 8.23
C CYS A 322 -21.72 14.50 8.27
N GLY A 323 -22.29 14.19 9.43
CA GLY A 323 -23.73 14.02 9.61
C GLY A 323 -24.28 12.70 9.06
N LEU A 324 -23.66 11.57 9.40
CA LEU A 324 -24.14 10.24 9.03
C LEU A 324 -25.57 9.97 9.52
N GLU A 325 -26.44 9.62 8.59
CA GLU A 325 -27.76 9.07 8.83
C GLU A 325 -27.71 7.55 8.87
N LYS A 326 -27.40 6.98 10.05
CA LYS A 326 -27.20 5.52 10.23
C LYS A 326 -28.34 4.66 9.67
N SER A 327 -29.59 5.13 9.75
CA SER A 327 -30.76 4.40 9.25
C SER A 327 -30.80 4.26 7.73
N LYS A 328 -30.09 5.12 6.99
CA LYS A 328 -29.99 5.07 5.52
C LYS A 328 -28.81 4.23 5.05
N MET A 329 -27.80 4.02 5.89
CA MET A 329 -26.56 3.35 5.51
C MET A 329 -26.77 1.84 5.37
N ALA A 330 -26.54 1.33 4.17
CA ALA A 330 -26.59 -0.09 3.83
C ALA A 330 -25.19 -0.71 3.69
N ARG A 331 -24.20 0.06 3.22
CA ARG A 331 -22.82 -0.41 3.02
C ARG A 331 -21.82 0.69 3.35
N LEU A 332 -20.79 0.32 4.11
CA LEU A 332 -19.63 1.18 4.38
C LEU A 332 -18.47 0.73 3.49
N VAL A 333 -17.84 1.64 2.76
CA VAL A 333 -16.68 1.35 1.91
C VAL A 333 -15.52 2.28 2.28
N MET A 334 -14.34 1.69 2.50
CA MET A 334 -13.07 2.43 2.57
C MET A 334 -12.44 2.46 1.17
N GLY A 335 -12.24 3.67 0.64
CA GLY A 335 -11.81 3.90 -0.74
C GLY A 335 -12.98 4.25 -1.66
N GLY A 336 -12.83 3.94 -2.95
CA GLY A 336 -13.88 4.15 -3.95
C GLY A 336 -14.74 2.89 -4.17
N PRO A 337 -15.89 3.00 -4.86
CA PRO A 337 -16.80 1.87 -5.04
C PRO A 337 -16.26 0.76 -5.94
N MET A 338 -15.22 1.02 -6.75
CA MET A 338 -14.71 0.03 -7.71
C MET A 338 -13.64 -0.88 -7.09
N MET A 339 -12.61 -0.31 -6.46
CA MET A 339 -11.51 -1.08 -5.84
C MET A 339 -11.52 -1.06 -4.32
N GLY A 340 -12.34 -0.23 -3.68
CA GLY A 340 -12.39 -0.09 -2.23
C GLY A 340 -12.86 -1.34 -1.49
N ASP A 341 -12.66 -1.30 -0.19
CA ASP A 341 -12.96 -2.40 0.72
C ASP A 341 -14.29 -2.14 1.43
N ALA A 342 -15.24 -3.07 1.27
CA ALA A 342 -16.47 -3.06 2.05
C ALA A 342 -16.17 -3.47 3.49
N LEU A 343 -16.45 -2.57 4.43
CA LEU A 343 -16.15 -2.77 5.85
C LEU A 343 -17.38 -3.25 6.61
N PRO A 344 -17.24 -4.22 7.54
CA PRO A 344 -18.37 -4.71 8.33
C PRO A 344 -18.77 -3.77 9.47
N ILE A 345 -17.86 -2.89 9.92
CA ILE A 345 -18.04 -1.98 11.07
C ILE A 345 -17.36 -0.63 10.81
N ALA A 346 -17.85 0.43 11.45
CA ALA A 346 -17.29 1.78 11.34
C ALA A 346 -16.28 2.09 12.46
N GLU A 347 -16.21 1.24 13.48
CA GLU A 347 -15.31 1.32 14.64
C GLU A 347 -13.90 0.81 14.29
N VAL A 348 -13.39 1.26 13.15
CA VAL A 348 -12.04 1.00 12.66
C VAL A 348 -11.33 2.33 12.38
N PRO A 349 -10.00 2.41 12.51
CA PRO A 349 -9.28 3.66 12.34
C PRO A 349 -9.09 4.04 10.87
N VAL A 350 -9.07 5.35 10.60
CA VAL A 350 -8.50 5.93 9.39
C VAL A 350 -6.99 5.66 9.38
N VAL A 351 -6.50 5.06 8.30
CA VAL A 351 -5.09 4.69 8.12
C VAL A 351 -4.50 5.38 6.89
N LYS A 352 -3.17 5.30 6.70
CA LYS A 352 -2.46 5.87 5.54
C LYS A 352 -3.05 5.48 4.17
N ALA A 353 -3.72 4.33 4.06
CA ALA A 353 -4.35 3.85 2.84
C ALA A 353 -5.69 4.55 2.51
N CYS A 354 -6.38 5.09 3.50
CA CYS A 354 -7.77 5.52 3.42
C CYS A 354 -7.90 6.86 2.68
N ASN A 355 -8.25 6.89 1.40
CA ASN A 355 -8.55 8.12 0.63
C ASN A 355 -10.05 8.45 0.57
N GLY A 356 -10.92 7.49 0.92
CA GLY A 356 -12.37 7.68 0.88
C GLY A 356 -13.07 6.90 1.99
N ILE A 357 -14.19 7.44 2.46
CA ILE A 357 -15.14 6.77 3.36
C ILE A 357 -16.54 7.00 2.77
N LEU A 358 -17.11 5.95 2.18
CA LEU A 358 -18.43 6.02 1.53
C LEU A 358 -19.47 5.31 2.39
N ALA A 359 -20.53 6.03 2.76
CA ALA A 359 -21.71 5.47 3.41
C ALA A 359 -22.86 5.41 2.39
N LEU A 360 -22.95 4.26 1.73
CA LEU A 360 -23.89 4.01 0.65
C LEU A 360 -25.24 3.52 1.20
N SER A 361 -26.32 3.98 0.60
CA SER A 361 -27.69 3.56 0.87
C SER A 361 -28.09 2.32 0.08
N HIS A 362 -29.27 1.76 0.38
CA HIS A 362 -29.82 0.64 -0.41
C HIS A 362 -30.01 0.99 -1.89
N ALA A 363 -30.37 2.23 -2.20
CA ALA A 363 -30.54 2.68 -3.59
C ALA A 363 -29.20 2.76 -4.33
N ASP A 364 -28.12 3.10 -3.63
CA ASP A 364 -26.77 3.17 -4.21
C ASP A 364 -26.17 1.79 -4.50
N ILE A 365 -26.70 0.73 -3.85
CA ILE A 365 -26.22 -0.65 -3.98
C ILE A 365 -27.24 -1.57 -4.64
N ASP A 366 -28.30 -1.03 -5.25
CA ASP A 366 -29.35 -1.83 -5.86
C ASP A 366 -28.78 -2.62 -7.05
N GLU A 367 -28.38 -3.86 -6.79
CA GLU A 367 -27.76 -4.75 -7.76
C GLU A 367 -28.88 -5.57 -8.43
N PRO A 368 -29.12 -5.40 -9.74
CA PRO A 368 -30.14 -6.19 -10.41
C PRO A 368 -29.74 -7.67 -10.42
N ALA A 369 -30.74 -8.55 -10.36
CA ALA A 369 -30.52 -9.99 -10.22
C ALA A 369 -29.57 -10.53 -11.31
N ILE A 370 -28.62 -11.38 -10.89
CA ILE A 370 -27.67 -12.03 -11.80
C ILE A 370 -28.42 -12.83 -12.86
N GLN A 371 -28.16 -12.54 -14.13
CA GLN A 371 -28.72 -13.26 -15.27
C GLN A 371 -27.66 -14.15 -15.94
N PRO A 372 -28.07 -15.15 -16.73
CA PRO A 372 -27.15 -15.90 -17.59
C PRO A 372 -26.36 -14.99 -18.53
N CYS A 373 -25.11 -15.37 -18.82
CA CYS A 373 -24.28 -14.62 -19.75
C CYS A 373 -24.82 -14.72 -21.18
N ILE A 374 -25.02 -13.57 -21.83
CA ILE A 374 -25.47 -13.48 -23.22
C ILE A 374 -24.33 -13.42 -24.26
N ARG A 375 -23.07 -13.60 -23.81
CA ARG A 375 -21.85 -13.58 -24.64
C ARG A 375 -21.69 -12.31 -25.51
N CYS A 376 -22.04 -11.14 -24.98
CA CYS A 376 -21.91 -9.86 -25.67
C CYS A 376 -20.46 -9.35 -25.83
N SER A 377 -19.47 -10.00 -25.21
CA SER A 377 -18.05 -9.61 -25.20
C SER A 377 -17.73 -8.24 -24.58
N SER A 378 -18.69 -7.52 -23.98
CA SER A 378 -18.47 -6.22 -23.33
C SER A 378 -17.37 -6.26 -22.26
N CYS A 379 -17.31 -7.34 -21.47
CA CYS A 379 -16.28 -7.53 -20.45
C CYS A 379 -14.86 -7.63 -21.02
N VAL A 380 -14.70 -8.16 -22.24
CA VAL A 380 -13.40 -8.25 -22.92
C VAL A 380 -12.98 -6.87 -23.41
N THR A 381 -13.87 -6.15 -24.09
CA THR A 381 -13.60 -4.79 -24.57
C THR A 381 -13.32 -3.81 -23.44
N ALA A 382 -14.02 -3.94 -22.30
CA ALA A 382 -13.83 -3.07 -21.14
C ALA A 382 -12.58 -3.40 -20.32
N CYS A 383 -11.94 -4.56 -20.50
CA CYS A 383 -10.77 -4.93 -19.71
C CYS A 383 -9.55 -4.07 -20.12
N PRO A 384 -8.99 -3.24 -19.21
CA PRO A 384 -7.84 -2.39 -19.56
C PRO A 384 -6.55 -3.18 -19.77
N VAL A 385 -6.44 -4.34 -19.12
CA VAL A 385 -5.33 -5.29 -19.28
C VAL A 385 -5.46 -6.06 -20.60
N GLY A 386 -6.69 -6.23 -21.10
CA GLY A 386 -6.98 -7.01 -22.30
C GLY A 386 -7.09 -8.51 -22.08
N LEU A 387 -7.56 -8.91 -20.89
CA LEU A 387 -7.84 -10.30 -20.54
C LEU A 387 -9.14 -10.80 -21.18
N LEU A 388 -9.46 -12.08 -20.94
CA LEU A 388 -10.72 -12.71 -21.34
C LEU A 388 -11.59 -13.05 -20.12
N PRO A 389 -12.25 -12.06 -19.46
CA PRO A 389 -12.95 -12.27 -18.19
C PRO A 389 -14.01 -13.38 -18.22
N LEU A 390 -14.74 -13.52 -19.33
CA LEU A 390 -15.78 -14.54 -19.46
C LEU A 390 -15.20 -15.96 -19.38
N GLU A 391 -14.13 -16.22 -20.13
CA GLU A 391 -13.45 -17.52 -20.14
C GLU A 391 -12.79 -17.80 -18.79
N MET A 392 -12.10 -16.80 -18.22
CA MET A 392 -11.51 -16.90 -16.88
C MET A 392 -12.57 -17.26 -15.83
N ALA A 393 -13.72 -16.57 -15.83
CA ALA A 393 -14.80 -16.84 -14.88
C ALA A 393 -15.42 -18.22 -15.08
N SER A 394 -15.53 -18.70 -16.32
CA SER A 394 -15.98 -20.06 -16.63
C SER A 394 -15.04 -21.11 -16.02
N ARG A 395 -13.72 -20.96 -16.21
CA ARG A 395 -12.70 -21.85 -15.61
C ARG A 395 -12.73 -21.83 -14.09
N ILE A 396 -12.84 -20.65 -13.49
CA ILE A 396 -12.90 -20.49 -12.03
C ILE A 396 -14.15 -21.17 -11.46
N LYS A 397 -15.31 -21.01 -12.09
CA LYS A 397 -16.56 -21.68 -11.68
C LYS A 397 -16.47 -23.20 -11.78
N ALA A 398 -15.69 -23.70 -12.73
CA ALA A 398 -15.38 -25.13 -12.87
C ALA A 398 -14.24 -25.60 -11.94
N ASN A 399 -13.76 -24.75 -11.02
CA ASN A 399 -12.61 -25.01 -10.13
C ASN A 399 -11.29 -25.30 -10.87
N GLN A 400 -11.16 -24.85 -12.13
CA GLN A 400 -9.98 -24.99 -12.98
C GLN A 400 -9.06 -23.77 -12.81
N LEU A 401 -8.50 -23.58 -11.62
CA LEU A 401 -7.71 -22.37 -11.31
C LEU A 401 -6.42 -22.27 -12.13
N ASP A 402 -5.74 -23.37 -12.41
CA ASP A 402 -4.51 -23.37 -13.21
C ASP A 402 -4.80 -22.90 -14.66
N SER A 403 -5.89 -23.38 -15.25
CA SER A 403 -6.35 -22.88 -16.56
C SER A 403 -6.75 -21.40 -16.53
N ALA A 404 -7.23 -20.88 -15.39
CA ALA A 404 -7.48 -19.45 -15.25
C ALA A 404 -6.16 -18.64 -15.14
N VAL A 405 -5.12 -19.22 -14.52
CA VAL A 405 -3.77 -18.64 -14.52
C VAL A 405 -3.20 -18.58 -15.94
N ASP A 406 -3.35 -19.64 -16.73
CA ASP A 406 -2.92 -19.67 -18.14
C ASP A 406 -3.61 -18.59 -18.99
N LEU A 407 -4.82 -18.16 -18.60
CA LEU A 407 -5.58 -17.08 -19.22
C LEU A 407 -5.23 -15.68 -18.68
N GLY A 408 -4.25 -15.55 -17.78
CA GLY A 408 -3.77 -14.27 -17.26
C GLY A 408 -4.45 -13.80 -15.96
N LEU A 409 -4.98 -14.72 -15.13
CA LEU A 409 -5.56 -14.35 -13.82
C LEU A 409 -4.59 -13.55 -12.93
N LYS A 410 -3.28 -13.84 -13.02
CA LYS A 410 -2.24 -13.11 -12.26
C LYS A 410 -2.09 -11.65 -12.69
N ASP A 411 -2.45 -11.32 -13.92
CA ASP A 411 -2.42 -9.95 -14.45
C ASP A 411 -3.69 -9.15 -14.12
N CYS A 412 -4.72 -9.81 -13.56
CA CYS A 412 -5.95 -9.15 -13.20
C CYS A 412 -5.74 -8.14 -12.05
N ILE A 413 -5.93 -6.86 -12.35
CA ILE A 413 -5.82 -5.77 -11.37
C ILE A 413 -7.07 -5.60 -10.47
N SER A 414 -8.07 -6.48 -10.61
CA SER A 414 -9.31 -6.44 -9.83
C SER A 414 -10.08 -5.09 -9.85
N CYS A 415 -10.00 -4.36 -10.96
CA CYS A 415 -10.61 -3.03 -11.12
C CYS A 415 -12.13 -3.03 -11.25
N GLY A 416 -12.78 -4.17 -11.52
CA GLY A 416 -14.24 -4.22 -11.60
C GLY A 416 -14.86 -3.73 -12.91
N SER A 417 -14.09 -3.18 -13.86
CA SER A 417 -14.61 -2.70 -15.16
C SER A 417 -15.44 -3.75 -15.90
N CYS A 418 -15.03 -5.02 -15.83
CA CYS A 418 -15.73 -6.13 -16.47
C CYS A 418 -17.08 -6.45 -15.83
N SER A 419 -17.21 -6.29 -14.51
CA SER A 419 -18.45 -6.46 -13.77
C SER A 419 -19.41 -5.30 -14.03
N TYR A 420 -18.90 -4.07 -14.01
CA TYR A 420 -19.70 -2.87 -14.22
C TYR A 420 -20.41 -2.85 -15.59
N VAL A 421 -19.72 -3.24 -16.68
CA VAL A 421 -20.31 -3.22 -18.03
C VAL A 421 -21.17 -4.44 -18.34
N CYS A 422 -21.31 -5.40 -17.42
CA CYS A 422 -21.99 -6.65 -17.72
C CYS A 422 -23.51 -6.44 -17.72
N PRO A 423 -24.21 -6.57 -18.87
CA PRO A 423 -25.66 -6.41 -18.91
C PRO A 423 -26.40 -7.51 -18.13
N SER A 424 -25.72 -8.62 -17.85
CA SER A 424 -26.24 -9.74 -17.06
C SER A 424 -25.92 -9.63 -15.55
N ASN A 425 -25.31 -8.53 -15.10
CA ASN A 425 -24.91 -8.29 -13.70
C ASN A 425 -24.04 -9.40 -13.09
N ILE A 426 -23.17 -10.01 -13.91
CA ILE A 426 -22.30 -11.09 -13.42
C ILE A 426 -21.15 -10.47 -12.60
N PRO A 427 -20.94 -10.86 -11.33
CA PRO A 427 -19.89 -10.31 -10.49
C PRO A 427 -18.52 -10.93 -10.81
N LEU A 428 -18.07 -10.79 -12.06
CA LEU A 428 -16.80 -11.32 -12.59
C LEU A 428 -15.61 -11.02 -11.68
N VAL A 429 -15.48 -9.77 -11.21
CA VAL A 429 -14.36 -9.36 -10.35
C VAL A 429 -14.35 -10.09 -9.00
N HIS A 430 -15.50 -10.46 -8.45
CA HIS A 430 -15.57 -11.22 -7.20
C HIS A 430 -15.00 -12.63 -7.39
N TYR A 431 -15.29 -13.27 -8.54
CA TYR A 431 -14.69 -14.57 -8.87
C TYR A 431 -13.16 -14.48 -9.02
N PHE A 432 -12.65 -13.39 -9.61
CA PHE A 432 -11.21 -13.18 -9.76
C PHE A 432 -10.52 -12.91 -8.41
N LYS A 433 -11.09 -12.04 -7.57
CA LYS A 433 -10.59 -11.80 -6.20
C LYS A 433 -10.55 -13.10 -5.39
N PHE A 434 -11.61 -13.91 -5.48
CA PHE A 434 -11.66 -15.23 -4.84
C PHE A 434 -10.55 -16.16 -5.35
N ALA A 435 -10.44 -16.33 -6.67
CA ALA A 435 -9.45 -17.22 -7.27
C ALA A 435 -8.01 -16.80 -6.97
N SER A 436 -7.70 -15.50 -7.05
CA SER A 436 -6.39 -14.95 -6.70
C SER A 436 -6.06 -15.18 -5.21
N GLY A 437 -7.04 -14.99 -4.32
CA GLY A 437 -6.86 -15.30 -2.90
C GLY A 437 -6.57 -16.79 -2.65
N GLU A 438 -7.23 -17.69 -3.38
CA GLU A 438 -7.00 -19.13 -3.29
C GLU A 438 -5.61 -19.54 -3.81
N LEU A 439 -5.14 -18.92 -4.90
CA LEU A 439 -3.78 -19.12 -5.39
C LEU A 439 -2.73 -18.70 -4.37
N VAL A 440 -2.91 -17.55 -3.72
CA VAL A 440 -2.00 -17.08 -2.67
C VAL A 440 -1.97 -18.06 -1.51
N LYS A 441 -3.12 -18.59 -1.08
CA LYS A 441 -3.17 -19.61 -0.01
C LYS A 441 -2.43 -20.89 -0.40
N ARG A 442 -2.61 -21.37 -1.63
CA ARG A 442 -1.89 -22.56 -2.15
C ARG A 442 -0.38 -22.34 -2.14
N GLN A 443 0.09 -21.21 -2.67
CA GLN A 443 1.51 -20.85 -2.68
C GLN A 443 2.10 -20.74 -1.26
N GLN A 444 1.37 -20.16 -0.32
CA GLN A 444 1.80 -20.08 1.07
C GLN A 444 1.88 -21.46 1.73
N ALA A 445 0.94 -22.36 1.45
CA ALA A 445 0.96 -23.72 1.95
C ALA A 445 2.15 -24.52 1.39
N GLU A 446 2.40 -24.41 0.09
CA GLU A 446 3.57 -25.01 -0.58
C GLU A 446 4.88 -24.48 0.00
N HIS A 447 5.00 -23.17 0.19
CA HIS A 447 6.21 -22.56 0.76
C HIS A 447 6.46 -23.02 2.21
N LYS A 448 5.39 -23.13 3.03
CA LYS A 448 5.49 -23.68 4.39
C LYS A 448 5.89 -25.15 4.39
N ALA A 449 5.33 -25.95 3.48
CA ALA A 449 5.68 -27.36 3.36
C ALA A 449 7.15 -27.54 2.96
N GLU A 450 7.63 -26.76 1.98
CA GLU A 450 9.02 -26.76 1.54
C GLU A 450 9.99 -26.30 2.65
N GLN A 451 9.64 -25.23 3.39
CA GLN A 451 10.42 -24.79 4.55
C GLN A 451 10.47 -25.88 5.64
N THR A 452 9.33 -26.51 5.93
CA THR A 452 9.27 -27.59 6.93
C THR A 452 10.14 -28.76 6.51
N LYS A 453 10.10 -29.15 5.22
CA LYS A 453 10.95 -30.20 4.66
C LYS A 453 12.43 -29.88 4.84
N ARG A 454 12.86 -28.66 4.51
CA ARG A 454 14.25 -28.20 4.72
C ARG A 454 14.68 -28.25 6.18
N LEU A 455 13.82 -27.81 7.11
CA LEU A 455 14.12 -27.87 8.55
C LEU A 455 14.26 -29.31 9.05
N VAL A 456 13.45 -30.25 8.52
CA VAL A 456 13.57 -31.67 8.85
C VAL A 456 14.85 -32.27 8.28
N GLU A 457 15.21 -31.96 7.04
CA GLU A 457 16.48 -32.38 6.42
C GLU A 457 17.69 -31.85 7.20
N ASP A 458 17.69 -30.57 7.58
CA ASP A 458 18.75 -29.97 8.40
C ASP A 458 18.88 -30.64 9.77
N ARG A 459 17.74 -30.96 10.41
CA ARG A 459 17.74 -31.68 11.69
C ARG A 459 18.32 -33.08 11.52
N ASN A 460 17.94 -33.81 10.48
CA ASN A 460 18.44 -35.16 10.21
C ASN A 460 19.96 -35.14 9.95
N ASN A 461 20.43 -34.19 9.13
CA ASN A 461 21.86 -33.99 8.86
C ASN A 461 22.65 -33.68 10.14
N ARG A 462 22.10 -32.86 11.05
CA ARG A 462 22.73 -32.59 12.36
C ARG A 462 22.81 -33.83 13.23
N MET A 463 21.73 -34.62 13.31
CA MET A 463 21.72 -35.87 14.08
C MET A 463 22.69 -36.90 13.51
N GLU A 464 22.79 -37.00 12.19
CA GLU A 464 23.72 -37.93 11.53
C GLU A 464 25.18 -37.53 11.78
N ARG A 465 25.51 -36.23 11.69
CA ARG A 465 26.84 -35.72 12.06
C ARG A 465 27.19 -36.03 13.51
N ALA A 466 26.28 -35.76 14.44
CA ALA A 466 26.49 -36.07 15.86
C ALA A 466 26.68 -37.58 16.11
N ARG A 467 25.94 -38.44 15.37
CA ARG A 467 26.13 -39.90 15.44
C ARG A 467 27.52 -40.32 14.96
N LEU A 468 27.94 -39.83 13.80
CA LEU A 468 29.26 -40.14 13.24
C LEU A 468 30.40 -39.63 14.13
N GLU A 469 30.25 -38.45 14.73
CA GLU A 469 31.21 -37.90 15.71
C GLU A 469 31.28 -38.77 16.96
N ALA A 470 30.13 -39.19 17.52
CA ALA A 470 30.09 -40.07 18.69
C ALA A 470 30.68 -41.46 18.40
N GLU A 471 30.42 -42.04 17.22
CA GLU A 471 31.04 -43.30 16.78
C GLU A 471 32.56 -43.16 16.65
N ALA A 472 33.06 -42.06 16.07
CA ALA A 472 34.49 -41.79 15.95
C ALA A 472 35.16 -41.57 17.32
N GLU A 473 34.52 -40.87 18.24
CA GLU A 473 35.00 -40.70 19.62
C GLU A 473 35.06 -42.03 20.37
N ALA A 474 34.02 -42.86 20.25
CA ALA A 474 33.98 -44.18 20.87
C ALA A 474 35.11 -45.08 20.35
N LEU A 475 35.40 -45.05 19.05
CA LEU A 475 36.51 -45.78 18.45
C LEU A 475 37.86 -45.28 18.99
N ARG A 476 38.09 -43.97 19.01
CA ARG A 476 39.32 -43.37 19.60
C ARG A 476 39.49 -43.73 21.07
N ALA A 477 38.40 -43.77 21.84
CA ALA A 477 38.43 -44.15 23.25
C ALA A 477 38.76 -45.64 23.42
N GLN A 478 38.24 -46.53 22.55
CA GLN A 478 38.62 -47.94 22.53
C GLN A 478 40.10 -48.12 22.18
N GLU A 479 40.59 -47.46 21.14
CA GLU A 479 42.00 -47.51 20.72
C GLU A 479 42.93 -47.01 21.84
N ALA A 480 42.60 -45.88 22.47
CA ALA A 480 43.36 -45.34 23.60
C ALA A 480 43.36 -46.30 24.82
N ARG A 481 42.24 -46.98 25.08
CA ARG A 481 42.14 -47.98 26.16
C ARG A 481 42.98 -49.22 25.84
N ALA A 482 42.96 -49.69 24.60
CA ALA A 482 43.77 -50.81 24.13
C ALA A 482 45.28 -50.48 24.21
N ALA A 483 45.67 -49.27 23.79
CA ALA A 483 47.06 -48.79 23.89
C ALA A 483 47.54 -48.70 25.34
N ARG A 484 46.71 -48.21 26.27
CA ARG A 484 47.02 -48.17 27.71
C ARG A 484 47.21 -49.56 28.31
N LEU A 485 46.35 -50.51 27.93
CA LEU A 485 46.47 -51.91 28.38
C LEU A 485 47.74 -52.57 27.85
N ALA A 486 48.09 -52.35 26.58
CA ALA A 486 49.34 -52.84 25.99
C ALA A 486 50.59 -52.24 26.67
N ALA A 487 50.58 -50.94 26.96
CA ALA A 487 51.68 -50.26 27.66
C ALA A 487 51.84 -50.78 29.12
N ALA A 488 50.73 -51.03 29.82
CA ALA A 488 50.76 -51.60 31.17
C ALA A 488 51.30 -53.04 31.19
N GLN A 489 50.97 -53.85 30.17
CA GLN A 489 51.52 -55.19 30.01
C GLN A 489 53.02 -55.18 29.68
N GLN A 490 53.50 -54.22 28.89
CA GLN A 490 54.94 -54.03 28.64
C GLN A 490 55.69 -53.56 29.90
N ALA A 491 55.09 -52.71 30.73
CA ALA A 491 55.69 -52.26 31.98
C ALA A 491 55.79 -53.36 33.06
N GLN A 492 54.87 -54.32 33.06
CA GLN A 492 54.92 -55.50 33.96
C GLN A 492 55.89 -56.60 33.49
N ALA A 493 56.33 -56.55 32.23
CA ALA A 493 57.31 -57.51 31.67
C ALA A 493 58.77 -57.04 31.78
N ALA A 494 59.03 -55.84 32.33
CA ALA A 494 60.39 -55.36 32.59
C ALA A 494 60.94 -56.01 33.88
N PRO A 495 62.06 -56.74 33.83
CA PRO A 495 62.61 -57.42 35.01
C PRO A 495 63.14 -56.41 36.04
N ALA A 496 62.91 -56.70 37.32
CA ALA A 496 63.49 -55.95 38.43
C ALA A 496 65.00 -56.18 38.49
N GLU A 497 65.80 -55.13 38.28
CA GLU A 497 67.22 -55.12 38.60
C GLU A 497 67.39 -55.12 40.13
N GLU A 498 67.93 -56.21 40.65
CA GLU A 498 68.42 -56.33 42.03
C GLU A 498 69.57 -55.36 42.26
N THR A 499 69.48 -54.58 43.36
CA THR A 499 70.61 -53.85 43.92
C THR A 499 70.97 -54.45 45.28
N VAL A 500 72.26 -54.83 45.36
CA VAL A 500 73.08 -55.36 46.47
C VAL A 500 72.98 -56.84 46.78
#